data_AF-A0A4R7FJM5-F1
#
_entry.id   AF-A0A4R7FJM5-F1
#
_cell.length_a   1.000
_cell.length_b   1.000
_cell.length_c   1.000
_cell.angle_alpha   90.00
_cell.angle_beta   90.00
_cell.angle_gamma   90.00
#
_symmetry.space_group_name_H-M   'P 1'
#
loop_
_entity.id
_entity.type
_entity.pdbx_description
1 polymer ?
#
loop_
_entity_poly.entity_id
_entity_poly.type
_entity_poly.pdbx_seq_one_letter_code
_entity_poly.pdbx_strand_id
1 'polypeptide(L)'
;MRMTAAPFLLALAGLLASTAVCAKDAADYSAQELVEALTQRFSKVLLAGPTRDSPRNTAAIVLLEGKGLSLAPQLQSTPTMRVLSKEQLVAEQRSNFLIISQLGQQGPDVMVDYETPNNASFGTLRIQHKDGKLVFKGEDTYRSSGGARATYARLYGGLPCRDGSEMAYRFNYANQFVRSGECPTPRFPTSDSAFEW
;
A
#
# COMPACT_ATOMS: atom_id res chain seq x y z
N MET A 1 -81.60 -31.26 20.62
CA MET A 1 -80.62 -31.31 19.51
C MET A 1 -79.27 -30.83 20.06
N ARG A 2 -78.28 -31.73 20.09
CA ARG A 2 -76.88 -31.42 20.39
C ARG A 2 -76.20 -30.96 19.10
N MET A 3 -75.41 -29.89 19.14
CA MET A 3 -74.38 -29.60 18.15
C MET A 3 -73.07 -29.23 18.87
N THR A 4 -72.11 -30.15 18.74
CA THR A 4 -70.64 -30.01 18.72
C THR A 4 -70.22 -28.97 17.64
N ALA A 5 -69.05 -28.33 17.57
CA ALA A 5 -67.68 -28.54 18.04
C ALA A 5 -66.92 -27.18 17.96
N ALA A 6 -66.02 -26.86 18.91
CA ALA A 6 -64.55 -26.83 18.81
C ALA A 6 -63.91 -25.48 18.39
N PRO A 7 -62.75 -25.10 18.99
CA PRO A 7 -62.20 -23.74 18.96
C PRO A 7 -61.17 -23.52 17.84
N PHE A 8 -61.16 -22.31 17.26
CA PHE A 8 -60.13 -21.86 16.32
C PHE A 8 -58.85 -21.47 17.09
N LEU A 9 -57.85 -22.35 17.05
CA LEU A 9 -56.46 -22.02 17.35
C LEU A 9 -55.85 -21.34 16.12
N LEU A 10 -55.65 -20.03 16.17
CA LEU A 10 -54.81 -19.29 15.23
C LEU A 10 -53.40 -19.24 15.78
N ALA A 11 -52.55 -20.13 15.26
CA ALA A 11 -51.11 -20.07 15.42
C ALA A 11 -50.57 -18.84 14.68
N LEU A 12 -50.13 -17.81 15.41
CA LEU A 12 -49.25 -16.79 14.86
C LEU A 12 -47.85 -17.40 14.69
N ALA A 13 -47.62 -17.97 13.50
CA ALA A 13 -46.29 -18.31 13.02
C ALA A 13 -45.42 -17.04 12.95
N GLY A 14 -44.20 -17.16 13.46
CA GLY A 14 -43.29 -16.05 13.72
C GLY A 14 -42.82 -15.34 12.45
N LEU A 15 -42.92 -14.01 12.50
CA LEU A 15 -42.10 -13.10 11.70
C LEU A 15 -40.69 -13.08 12.32
N LEU A 16 -39.90 -14.12 12.05
CA LEU A 16 -38.45 -13.98 12.03
C LEU A 16 -38.13 -13.12 10.80
N ALA A 17 -38.17 -11.82 10.97
CA ALA A 17 -37.51 -10.89 10.06
C ALA A 17 -36.01 -11.19 10.16
N SER A 18 -35.53 -12.13 9.34
CA SER A 18 -34.12 -12.27 9.04
C SER A 18 -33.70 -10.95 8.42
N THR A 19 -33.13 -10.05 9.23
CA THR A 19 -32.29 -8.99 8.70
C THR A 19 -31.15 -9.73 8.02
N ALA A 20 -31.25 -9.89 6.70
CA ALA A 20 -30.13 -10.26 5.87
C ALA A 20 -29.08 -9.17 6.13
N VAL A 21 -28.16 -9.43 7.06
CA VAL A 21 -26.91 -8.70 7.12
C VAL A 21 -26.28 -9.01 5.79
N CYS A 22 -26.38 -8.09 4.83
CA CYS A 22 -25.61 -8.19 3.60
C CYS A 22 -24.16 -8.42 4.02
N ALA A 23 -23.63 -9.59 3.66
CA ALA A 23 -22.24 -9.91 3.94
C ALA A 23 -21.40 -8.84 3.23
N LYS A 24 -20.61 -8.09 4.00
CA LYS A 24 -19.71 -7.09 3.45
C LYS A 24 -18.50 -7.81 2.85
N ASP A 25 -18.12 -7.45 1.64
CA ASP A 25 -16.95 -7.96 0.94
C ASP A 25 -15.83 -6.93 0.88
N ALA A 26 -14.62 -7.33 0.47
CA ALA A 26 -13.52 -6.37 0.29
C ALA A 26 -13.81 -5.39 -0.85
N ALA A 27 -14.55 -5.84 -1.86
CA ALA A 27 -14.98 -5.02 -3.00
C ALA A 27 -15.92 -3.86 -2.60
N ASP A 28 -16.56 -3.93 -1.42
CA ASP A 28 -17.44 -2.87 -0.90
C ASP A 28 -16.68 -1.68 -0.28
N TYR A 29 -15.37 -1.82 -0.05
CA TYR A 29 -14.54 -0.74 0.50
C TYR A 29 -14.17 0.25 -0.59
N SER A 30 -14.13 1.53 -0.24
CA SER A 30 -13.62 2.56 -1.14
C SER A 30 -12.13 2.36 -1.40
N ALA A 31 -11.68 2.89 -2.54
CA ALA A 31 -10.27 3.03 -2.88
C ALA A 31 -9.43 3.61 -1.72
N GLN A 32 -9.95 4.68 -1.10
CA GLN A 32 -9.31 5.38 0.00
C GLN A 32 -9.11 4.45 1.20
N GLU A 33 -10.17 3.76 1.65
CA GLU A 33 -10.10 2.84 2.79
C GLU A 33 -9.12 1.70 2.53
N LEU A 34 -9.10 1.15 1.32
CA LEU A 34 -8.19 0.07 0.93
C LEU A 34 -6.72 0.53 0.96
N VAL A 35 -6.43 1.72 0.41
CA VAL A 35 -5.07 2.28 0.40
C VAL A 35 -4.63 2.67 1.80
N GLU A 36 -5.50 3.28 2.62
CA GLU A 36 -5.20 3.56 4.03
C GLU A 36 -4.87 2.27 4.79
N ALA A 37 -5.66 1.21 4.61
CA ALA A 37 -5.38 -0.08 5.24
C ALA A 37 -4.06 -0.71 4.76
N LEU A 38 -3.70 -0.55 3.48
CA LEU A 38 -2.39 -0.95 2.94
C LEU A 38 -1.25 -0.15 3.57
N THR A 39 -1.38 1.17 3.67
CA THR A 39 -0.35 1.99 4.33
C THR A 39 -0.17 1.62 5.80
N GLN A 40 -1.27 1.30 6.49
CA GLN A 40 -1.20 0.81 7.87
C GLN A 40 -0.50 -0.55 7.95
N ARG A 41 -0.80 -1.48 7.03
CA ARG A 41 -0.12 -2.78 6.92
C ARG A 41 1.39 -2.63 6.73
N PHE A 42 1.81 -1.68 5.90
CA PHE A 42 3.22 -1.43 5.59
C PHE A 42 3.88 -0.35 6.47
N SER A 43 3.16 0.22 7.44
CA SER A 43 3.59 1.36 8.26
C SER A 43 4.98 1.17 8.88
N LYS A 44 5.27 -0.03 9.40
CA LYS A 44 6.60 -0.35 9.96
C LYS A 44 7.73 -0.14 8.96
N VAL A 45 7.52 -0.46 7.69
CA VAL A 45 8.51 -0.29 6.61
C VAL A 45 8.53 1.16 6.11
N LEU A 46 7.36 1.76 5.94
CA LEU A 46 7.22 3.10 5.34
C LEU A 46 7.65 4.22 6.29
N LEU A 47 7.50 4.03 7.60
CA LEU A 47 7.82 5.05 8.61
C LEU A 47 9.20 4.88 9.26
N ALA A 48 9.92 3.78 8.99
CA ALA A 48 11.23 3.53 9.62
C ALA A 48 12.36 4.46 9.14
N GLY A 49 12.18 5.13 7.99
CA GLY A 49 13.28 5.76 7.26
C GLY A 49 14.29 4.74 6.70
N PRO A 50 15.19 5.13 5.80
CA PRO A 50 16.26 4.25 5.30
C PRO A 50 17.32 3.96 6.38
N THR A 51 17.55 4.92 7.28
CA THR A 51 18.42 4.77 8.45
C THR A 51 17.84 5.53 9.65
N ARG A 52 18.29 5.23 10.87
CA ARG A 52 17.81 5.93 12.08
C ARG A 52 18.11 7.44 12.10
N ASP A 53 19.12 7.86 11.34
CA ASP A 53 19.64 9.23 11.30
C ASP A 53 18.98 10.04 10.15
N SER A 54 18.19 9.36 9.30
CA SER A 54 17.42 10.00 8.24
C SER A 54 16.27 10.87 8.79
N PRO A 55 15.77 11.84 8.00
CA PRO A 55 14.65 12.69 8.41
C PRO A 55 13.46 11.86 8.88
N ARG A 56 12.88 12.23 10.03
CA ARG A 56 11.70 11.54 10.55
C ARG A 56 10.50 11.77 9.64
N ASN A 57 9.79 10.69 9.35
CA ASN A 57 8.59 10.70 8.54
C ASN A 57 7.37 10.42 9.40
N THR A 58 6.39 11.32 9.34
CA THR A 58 5.12 11.19 10.08
C THR A 58 4.01 10.59 9.22
N ALA A 59 4.21 10.50 7.91
CA ALA A 59 3.25 9.95 6.97
C ALA A 59 3.91 8.94 6.02
N ALA A 60 3.20 7.86 5.72
CA ALA A 60 3.57 6.89 4.71
C ALA A 60 3.41 7.51 3.31
N ILE A 61 4.40 7.33 2.44
CA ILE A 61 4.34 7.85 1.08
C ILE A 61 3.78 6.79 0.13
N VAL A 62 2.79 7.18 -0.67
CA VAL A 62 2.18 6.33 -1.69
C VAL A 62 2.37 6.97 -3.06
N LEU A 63 2.90 6.19 -3.99
CA LEU A 63 2.98 6.51 -5.41
C LEU A 63 2.02 5.60 -6.18
N LEU A 64 1.28 6.18 -7.12
CA LEU A 64 0.39 5.44 -8.01
C LEU A 64 1.04 5.35 -9.41
N GLU A 65 1.38 4.14 -9.87
CA GLU A 65 2.02 3.92 -11.18
C GLU A 65 1.24 2.88 -12.02
N GLY A 66 0.17 3.29 -12.71
CA GLY A 66 -0.53 2.37 -13.62
C GLY A 66 -1.64 3.01 -14.45
N LYS A 67 -1.87 2.47 -15.65
CA LYS A 67 -2.98 2.82 -16.57
C LYS A 67 -4.32 2.15 -16.21
N GLY A 68 -4.37 1.36 -15.14
CA GLY A 68 -5.59 0.69 -14.66
C GLY A 68 -6.18 1.29 -13.39
N LEU A 69 -5.58 2.36 -12.85
CA LEU A 69 -6.14 3.06 -11.70
C LEU A 69 -7.31 3.95 -12.15
N SER A 70 -8.53 3.40 -12.15
CA SER A 70 -9.76 4.20 -11.96
C SER A 70 -9.84 4.81 -10.54
N LEU A 71 -8.68 5.05 -9.92
CA LEU A 71 -8.47 5.43 -8.52
C LEU A 71 -7.87 6.83 -8.41
N ALA A 72 -7.31 7.33 -9.52
CA ALA A 72 -6.47 8.52 -9.55
C ALA A 72 -7.19 9.86 -9.30
N PRO A 73 -8.49 10.09 -9.58
CA PRO A 73 -9.06 11.42 -9.32
C PRO A 73 -9.41 11.68 -7.85
N GLN A 74 -9.47 10.67 -6.97
CA GLN A 74 -10.13 10.80 -5.66
C GLN A 74 -9.31 10.35 -4.44
N LEU A 75 -8.14 9.73 -4.62
CA LEU A 75 -7.28 9.41 -3.47
C LEU A 75 -6.73 10.70 -2.86
N GLN A 76 -7.00 10.89 -1.57
CA GLN A 76 -6.60 12.08 -0.82
C GLN A 76 -5.49 11.75 0.17
N SER A 77 -4.56 12.70 0.33
CA SER A 77 -3.61 12.64 1.44
C SER A 77 -4.34 12.81 2.77
N THR A 78 -3.86 12.10 3.79
CA THR A 78 -4.33 12.15 5.18
C THR A 78 -3.16 12.47 6.10
N PRO A 79 -3.37 12.71 7.41
CA PRO A 79 -2.27 12.94 8.34
C PRO A 79 -1.25 11.80 8.43
N THR A 80 -1.67 10.56 8.16
CA THR A 80 -0.82 9.36 8.25
C THR A 80 -0.32 8.85 6.89
N MET A 81 -0.81 9.42 5.77
CA MET A 81 -0.46 9.01 4.42
C MET A 81 -0.42 10.21 3.48
N ARG A 82 0.64 10.32 2.67
CA ARG A 82 0.70 11.28 1.55
C ARG A 82 0.69 10.54 0.24
N VAL A 83 -0.27 10.86 -0.62
CA VAL A 83 -0.30 10.40 -2.01
C VAL A 83 0.46 11.43 -2.84
N LEU A 84 1.55 11.00 -3.47
CA LEU A 84 2.41 11.86 -4.29
C LEU A 84 2.36 11.41 -5.75
N SER A 85 2.45 12.39 -6.65
CA SER A 85 2.81 12.10 -8.04
C SER A 85 4.27 11.60 -8.11
N LYS A 86 4.64 10.99 -9.24
CA LYS A 86 6.02 10.58 -9.48
C LYS A 86 6.97 11.77 -9.40
N GLU A 87 6.59 12.90 -9.98
CA GLU A 87 7.38 14.13 -10.00
C GLU A 87 7.57 14.69 -8.59
N GLN A 88 6.52 14.68 -7.76
CA GLN A 88 6.60 15.10 -6.37
C GLN A 88 7.51 14.19 -5.55
N LEU A 89 7.35 12.87 -5.69
CA LEU A 89 8.20 11.89 -5.02
C LEU A 89 9.68 12.13 -5.37
N VAL A 90 9.96 12.32 -6.66
CA VAL A 90 11.31 12.54 -7.18
C VAL A 90 11.89 13.88 -6.69
N ALA A 91 11.10 14.96 -6.74
CA ALA A 91 11.53 16.28 -6.27
C ALA A 91 11.84 16.29 -4.77
N GLU A 92 11.03 15.57 -3.98
CA GLU A 92 11.25 15.39 -2.54
C GLU A 92 12.40 14.43 -2.22
N GLN A 93 12.88 13.64 -3.18
CA GLN A 93 13.94 12.63 -3.00
C GLN A 93 13.64 11.68 -1.82
N ARG A 94 12.45 11.06 -1.87
CA ARG A 94 11.96 10.08 -0.88
C ARG A 94 12.49 8.67 -1.20
N SER A 95 12.91 7.89 -0.22
CA SER A 95 13.37 6.51 -0.44
C SER A 95 12.38 5.44 0.04
N ASN A 96 11.50 5.79 0.96
CA ASN A 96 10.55 4.90 1.59
C ASN A 96 9.15 5.27 1.14
N PHE A 97 8.64 4.48 0.22
CA PHE A 97 7.32 4.67 -0.36
C PHE A 97 6.74 3.32 -0.77
N LEU A 98 5.43 3.28 -0.87
CA LEU A 98 4.65 2.18 -1.45
C LEU A 98 4.28 2.60 -2.88
N ILE A 99 4.67 1.81 -3.88
CA ILE A 99 4.13 1.94 -5.23
C ILE A 99 2.92 1.02 -5.31
N ILE A 100 1.79 1.53 -5.82
CA ILE A 100 0.63 0.73 -6.20
C ILE A 100 0.45 0.88 -7.71
N SER A 101 0.62 -0.21 -8.44
CA SER A 101 0.47 -0.21 -9.90
C SER A 101 -0.89 -0.74 -10.37
N GLN A 102 -1.51 -1.58 -9.55
CA GLN A 102 -2.86 -2.09 -9.77
C GLN A 102 -3.59 -2.22 -8.44
N LEU A 103 -4.87 -1.85 -8.45
CA LEU A 103 -5.82 -2.11 -7.36
C LEU A 103 -7.17 -2.37 -8.02
N GLY A 104 -7.60 -3.63 -8.02
CA GLY A 104 -8.75 -4.08 -8.81
C GLY A 104 -9.55 -5.17 -8.11
N GLN A 105 -10.86 -5.18 -8.35
CA GLN A 105 -11.76 -6.20 -7.80
C GLN A 105 -11.56 -7.53 -8.53
N GLN A 106 -11.63 -8.63 -7.78
CA GLN A 106 -11.67 -10.00 -8.28
C GLN A 106 -12.72 -10.80 -7.49
N GLY A 107 -13.98 -10.71 -7.94
CA GLY A 107 -15.11 -11.26 -7.19
C GLY A 107 -15.28 -10.52 -5.85
N PRO A 108 -15.40 -11.22 -4.70
CA PRO A 108 -15.54 -10.59 -3.38
C PRO A 108 -14.22 -10.01 -2.84
N ASP A 109 -13.10 -10.36 -3.48
CA ASP A 109 -11.76 -9.97 -3.08
C ASP A 109 -11.24 -8.77 -3.89
N VAL A 110 -10.18 -8.15 -3.39
CA VAL A 110 -9.44 -7.10 -4.10
C VAL A 110 -7.99 -7.52 -4.28
N MET A 111 -7.46 -7.37 -5.49
CA MET A 111 -6.06 -7.66 -5.82
C MET A 111 -5.26 -6.36 -5.92
N VAL A 112 -4.06 -6.36 -5.36
CA VAL A 112 -3.17 -5.19 -5.31
C VAL A 112 -1.77 -5.57 -5.72
N ASP A 113 -1.29 -4.99 -6.81
CA ASP A 113 0.11 -5.09 -7.21
C ASP A 113 0.89 -3.95 -6.56
N TYR A 114 1.93 -4.30 -5.83
CA TYR A 114 2.66 -3.37 -4.99
C TYR A 114 4.19 -3.53 -5.06
N GLU A 115 4.88 -2.42 -4.80
CA GLU A 115 6.32 -2.39 -4.55
C GLU A 115 6.62 -1.61 -3.26
N THR A 116 7.53 -2.13 -2.45
CA THR A 116 8.14 -1.41 -1.32
C THR A 116 9.66 -1.53 -1.42
N PRO A 117 10.31 -0.70 -2.27
CA PRO A 117 11.73 -0.85 -2.60
C PRO A 117 12.65 -0.81 -1.39
N ASN A 118 12.30 -0.06 -0.34
CA ASN A 118 13.11 0.04 0.88
C ASN A 118 13.27 -1.30 1.63
N ASN A 119 12.31 -2.22 1.51
CA ASN A 119 12.40 -3.58 2.07
C ASN A 119 12.52 -4.64 0.97
N ALA A 120 12.83 -4.22 -0.26
CA ALA A 120 12.94 -5.05 -1.45
C ALA A 120 11.75 -5.99 -1.67
N SER A 121 10.54 -5.62 -1.22
CA SER A 121 9.36 -6.49 -1.27
C SER A 121 8.43 -6.05 -2.40
N PHE A 122 8.05 -7.02 -3.22
CA PHE A 122 7.25 -6.84 -4.43
C PHE A 122 6.20 -7.95 -4.49
N GLY A 123 5.12 -7.71 -5.24
CA GLY A 123 4.19 -8.76 -5.61
C GLY A 123 2.74 -8.34 -5.59
N THR A 124 1.87 -9.34 -5.45
CA THR A 124 0.43 -9.15 -5.43
C THR A 124 -0.15 -9.56 -4.07
N LEU A 125 -0.97 -8.70 -3.49
CA LEU A 125 -1.79 -8.98 -2.32
C LEU A 125 -3.23 -9.26 -2.72
N ARG A 126 -3.81 -10.30 -2.16
CA ARG A 126 -5.26 -10.50 -2.10
C ARG A 126 -5.79 -9.93 -0.78
N ILE A 127 -6.75 -9.03 -0.88
CA ILE A 127 -7.46 -8.41 0.24
C ILE A 127 -8.85 -9.02 0.32
N GLN A 128 -9.21 -9.50 1.50
CA GLN A 128 -10.50 -10.13 1.77
C GLN A 128 -11.15 -9.46 2.97
N HIS A 129 -12.49 -9.36 2.99
CA HIS A 129 -13.20 -9.06 4.22
C HIS A 129 -13.47 -10.37 4.97
N LYS A 130 -13.10 -10.43 6.25
CA LYS A 130 -13.39 -11.59 7.10
C LYS A 130 -13.56 -11.14 8.54
N ASP A 131 -14.65 -11.56 9.18
CA ASP A 131 -14.95 -11.29 10.59
C ASP A 131 -14.87 -9.78 10.94
N GLY A 132 -15.40 -8.91 10.08
CA GLY A 132 -15.44 -7.47 10.31
C GLY A 132 -14.13 -6.72 10.00
N LYS A 133 -13.09 -7.38 9.46
CA LYS A 133 -11.79 -6.77 9.17
C LYS A 133 -11.27 -7.11 7.77
N LEU A 134 -10.39 -6.24 7.26
CA LEU A 134 -9.60 -6.55 6.07
C LEU A 134 -8.46 -7.50 6.42
N VAL A 135 -8.34 -8.58 5.66
CA VAL A 135 -7.28 -9.58 5.75
C VAL A 135 -6.47 -9.55 4.47
N PHE A 136 -5.16 -9.51 4.59
CA PHE A 136 -4.23 -9.39 3.47
C PHE A 136 -3.41 -10.68 3.34
N LYS A 137 -3.55 -11.37 2.22
CA LYS A 137 -2.80 -12.57 1.88
C LYS A 137 -1.85 -12.27 0.71
N GLY A 138 -0.62 -12.73 0.80
CA GLY A 138 0.29 -12.68 -0.34
C GLY A 138 -0.02 -13.83 -1.28
N GLU A 139 -0.27 -13.52 -2.55
CA GLU A 139 -0.40 -14.55 -3.59
C GLU A 139 0.96 -14.79 -4.23
N ASP A 140 1.61 -13.72 -4.72
CA ASP A 140 2.90 -13.78 -5.39
C ASP A 140 3.88 -12.76 -4.80
N THR A 141 4.23 -12.92 -3.52
CA THR A 141 5.16 -12.00 -2.83
C THR A 141 6.59 -12.53 -2.81
N TYR A 142 7.55 -11.71 -3.22
CA TYR A 142 8.96 -12.06 -3.23
C TYR A 142 9.84 -10.90 -2.75
N ARG A 143 11.09 -11.22 -2.42
CA ARG A 143 12.12 -10.23 -2.12
C ARG A 143 13.19 -10.20 -3.20
N SER A 144 13.47 -9.03 -3.74
CA SER A 144 14.47 -8.83 -4.79
C SER A 144 15.24 -7.55 -4.59
N SER A 145 16.49 -7.66 -4.12
CA SER A 145 17.40 -6.51 -4.04
C SER A 145 17.62 -5.90 -5.43
N GLY A 146 17.79 -6.72 -6.46
CA GLY A 146 17.90 -6.25 -7.86
C GLY A 146 16.66 -5.48 -8.32
N GLY A 147 15.46 -5.94 -7.95
CA GLY A 147 14.21 -5.22 -8.22
C GLY A 147 14.16 -3.85 -7.54
N ALA A 148 14.56 -3.78 -6.27
CA ALA A 148 14.64 -2.50 -5.54
C ALA A 148 15.59 -1.52 -6.20
N ARG A 149 16.78 -2.00 -6.60
CA ARG A 149 17.78 -1.21 -7.32
C ARG A 149 17.24 -0.69 -8.64
N ALA A 150 16.56 -1.55 -9.41
CA ALA A 150 15.92 -1.17 -10.66
C ALA A 150 14.84 -0.09 -10.46
N THR A 151 14.02 -0.20 -9.41
CA THR A 151 13.00 0.82 -9.10
C THR A 151 13.65 2.17 -8.74
N TYR A 152 14.68 2.20 -7.90
CA TYR A 152 15.37 3.46 -7.60
C TYR A 152 16.10 4.04 -8.81
N ALA A 153 16.78 3.21 -9.61
CA ALA A 153 17.42 3.65 -10.86
C ALA A 153 16.41 4.26 -11.84
N ARG A 154 15.22 3.66 -11.96
CA ARG A 154 14.13 4.17 -12.81
C ARG A 154 13.58 5.52 -12.35
N LEU A 155 13.54 5.77 -11.04
CA LEU A 155 12.98 6.99 -10.47
C LEU A 155 14.02 8.12 -10.35
N TYR A 156 15.27 7.78 -10.02
CA TYR A 156 16.27 8.74 -9.57
C TYR A 156 17.58 8.72 -10.37
N GLY A 157 17.82 7.69 -11.20
CA GLY A 157 19.08 7.50 -11.91
C GLY A 157 19.48 8.73 -12.73
N GLY A 158 20.70 9.21 -12.55
CA GLY A 158 21.24 10.37 -13.25
C GLY A 158 20.76 11.73 -12.74
N LEU A 159 19.81 11.78 -11.79
CA LEU A 159 19.36 13.02 -11.16
C LEU A 159 20.39 13.53 -10.15
N PRO A 160 20.50 14.86 -9.92
CA PRO A 160 21.33 15.42 -8.87
C PRO A 160 20.96 14.85 -7.51
N CYS A 161 21.96 14.42 -6.74
CA CYS A 161 21.76 14.03 -5.36
C CYS A 161 21.68 15.29 -4.48
N ARG A 162 20.71 15.35 -3.56
CA ARG A 162 20.58 16.44 -2.59
C ARG A 162 20.95 15.96 -1.19
N ASP A 163 21.87 16.67 -0.56
CA ASP A 163 22.26 16.39 0.81
C ASP A 163 21.06 16.45 1.78
N GLY A 164 21.10 15.59 2.79
CA GLY A 164 20.05 15.47 3.81
C GLY A 164 18.75 14.83 3.31
N SER A 165 18.64 14.49 2.03
CA SER A 165 17.48 13.80 1.48
C SER A 165 17.41 12.34 1.93
N GLU A 166 16.19 11.79 1.97
CA GLU A 166 15.97 10.38 2.30
C GLU A 166 16.72 9.46 1.32
N MET A 167 16.70 9.79 0.03
CA MET A 167 17.46 9.07 -0.98
C MET A 167 18.98 9.13 -0.78
N ALA A 168 19.54 10.24 -0.29
CA ALA A 168 20.98 10.29 0.04
C ALA A 168 21.33 9.31 1.17
N TYR A 169 20.52 9.25 2.22
CA TYR A 169 20.69 8.25 3.29
C TYR A 169 20.58 6.81 2.78
N ARG A 170 19.57 6.53 1.94
CA ARG A 170 19.40 5.20 1.33
C ARG A 170 20.60 4.82 0.48
N PHE A 171 21.07 5.74 -0.36
CA PHE A 171 22.20 5.50 -1.26
C PHE A 171 23.49 5.23 -0.49
N ASN A 172 23.82 6.05 0.51
CA ASN A 172 25.00 5.80 1.37
C ASN A 172 24.94 4.47 2.11
N TYR A 173 23.75 4.12 2.61
CA TYR A 173 23.59 2.90 3.37
C TYR A 173 23.70 1.65 2.49
N ALA A 174 23.18 1.69 1.26
CA ALA A 174 23.37 0.60 0.30
C ALA A 174 24.82 0.42 -0.11
N ASN A 175 25.48 1.54 -0.44
CA ASN A 175 26.80 1.49 -1.06
C ASN A 175 27.91 1.19 -0.04
N GLN A 176 27.81 1.72 1.17
CA GLN A 176 28.90 1.70 2.15
C GLN A 176 28.46 1.38 3.58
N PHE A 177 27.17 1.09 3.80
CA PHE A 177 26.57 0.96 5.15
C PHE A 177 26.74 2.21 6.03
N VAL A 178 26.95 3.37 5.40
CA VAL A 178 27.14 4.66 6.07
C VAL A 178 25.77 5.31 6.32
N ARG A 179 25.57 5.83 7.54
CA ARG A 179 24.34 6.53 7.94
C ARG A 179 24.52 8.03 7.79
N SER A 180 24.75 8.48 6.56
CA SER A 180 24.95 9.90 6.23
C SER A 180 23.93 10.37 5.22
N GLY A 181 23.51 11.63 5.33
CA GLY A 181 22.72 12.31 4.32
C GLY A 181 23.56 12.99 3.25
N GLU A 182 24.89 12.94 3.33
CA GLU A 182 25.79 13.57 2.36
C GLU A 182 25.86 12.76 1.07
N CYS A 183 25.69 13.40 -0.08
CA CYS A 183 25.73 12.73 -1.36
C CYS A 183 27.13 12.17 -1.67
N PRO A 184 27.29 10.84 -1.85
CA PRO A 184 28.60 10.24 -2.11
C PRO A 184 29.10 10.57 -3.53
N THR A 185 28.18 10.92 -4.44
CA THR A 185 28.44 11.40 -5.79
C THR A 185 27.46 12.53 -6.14
N PRO A 186 27.79 13.44 -7.07
CA PRO A 186 26.91 14.56 -7.45
C PRO A 186 25.55 14.13 -8.01
N ARG A 187 25.45 12.91 -8.54
CA ARG A 187 24.24 12.34 -9.13
C ARG A 187 24.05 10.90 -8.67
N PHE A 188 22.81 10.47 -8.61
CA PHE A 188 22.48 9.08 -8.31
C PHE A 188 22.88 8.13 -9.46
N PRO A 189 23.27 6.89 -9.15
CA PRO A 189 23.72 5.94 -10.16
C PRO A 189 22.60 5.56 -11.14
N THR A 190 22.92 5.35 -12.40
CA THR A 190 21.98 4.77 -13.36
C THR A 190 21.97 3.24 -13.24
N SER A 191 21.07 2.55 -13.93
CA SER A 191 20.92 1.08 -13.83
C SER A 191 22.14 0.29 -14.33
N ASP A 192 23.00 0.92 -15.12
CA ASP A 192 24.26 0.43 -15.68
C ASP A 192 25.49 0.80 -14.83
N SER A 193 25.29 1.48 -13.70
CA SER A 193 26.38 1.89 -12.81
C SER A 193 26.97 0.73 -12.02
N ALA A 194 28.28 0.79 -11.77
CA ALA A 194 28.97 -0.12 -10.85
C ALA A 194 28.66 0.19 -9.36
N PHE A 195 28.06 1.33 -9.04
CA PHE A 195 27.64 1.66 -7.68
C PHE A 195 26.40 0.87 -7.27
N GLU A 196 26.39 0.39 -6.03
CA GLU A 196 25.22 -0.31 -5.50
C GLU A 196 24.14 0.69 -5.05
N TRP A 197 22.91 0.40 -5.49
CA TRP A 197 21.67 1.06 -5.09
C TRP A 197 21.09 0.49 -3.81
#